data_AF-A0A1D9J5F5-F1
#
_entry.id   AF-A0A1D9J5F5-F1
#
_cell.length_a   1.000
_cell.length_b   1.000
_cell.length_c   1.000
_cell.angle_alpha   90.00
_cell.angle_beta   90.00
_cell.angle_gamma   90.00
#
_symmetry.space_group_name_H-M   'P 1'
#
loop_
_entity.id
_entity.type
_entity.pdbx_description
1 polymer ?
#
loop_
_entity_poly.entity_id
_entity_poly.type
_entity_poly.pdbx_seq_one_letter_code
_entity_poly.pdbx_strand_id
1 'polypeptide(L)'
;IPIVGSDLVIWVWGGFSVSHPTLERLFTLHFLLPFVLLGFVMAHIIFLHQHGSSNPLGLDLDSDKVYFYPYFYLKDILGGFGCLFLFVLV
;
A
#
# COMPACT_ATOMS: atom_id res chain seq x y z
N ILE A 1 6.82 8.31 -24.38
CA ILE A 1 7.95 9.26 -24.23
C ILE A 1 8.58 9.42 -25.61
N PRO A 2 8.42 10.56 -26.29
CA PRO A 2 9.03 10.78 -27.60
C PRO A 2 10.54 10.52 -27.54
N ILE A 3 11.13 10.02 -28.63
CA ILE A 3 12.57 9.74 -28.78
C ILE A 3 13.06 8.52 -27.98
N VAL A 4 12.83 8.43 -26.67
CA VAL A 4 13.38 7.34 -25.81
C VAL A 4 12.40 6.20 -25.53
N GLY A 5 11.16 6.31 -26.01
CA GLY A 5 10.10 5.35 -25.69
C GLY A 5 10.40 3.92 -26.15
N SER A 6 10.88 3.75 -27.38
CA SER A 6 11.25 2.44 -27.93
C SER A 6 12.35 1.77 -27.11
N ASP A 7 13.36 2.56 -26.75
CA ASP A 7 14.56 2.06 -26.07
C ASP A 7 14.22 1.64 -24.64
N LEU A 8 13.35 2.40 -23.97
CA LEU A 8 12.83 2.03 -22.64
C LEU A 8 12.03 0.73 -22.66
N VAL A 9 11.18 0.52 -23.66
CA VAL A 9 10.42 -0.74 -23.79
C VAL A 9 11.36 -1.93 -23.96
N ILE A 10 12.31 -1.82 -24.88
CA ILE A 10 13.30 -2.89 -25.12
C ILE A 10 14.16 -3.13 -23.87
N TRP A 11 14.52 -2.07 -23.15
CA TRP A 11 15.27 -2.16 -21.89
C TRP A 11 14.49 -2.92 -20.82
N VAL A 12 13.22 -2.59 -20.61
CA VAL A 12 12.34 -3.28 -19.64
C VAL A 12 12.17 -4.75 -20.02
N TRP A 13 11.85 -5.03 -21.29
CA TRP A 13 11.65 -6.41 -21.76
C TRP A 13 12.94 -7.22 -21.77
N GLY A 14 14.10 -6.59 -21.93
CA GLY A 14 15.37 -7.28 -22.13
C GLY A 14 15.47 -7.95 -23.50
N GLY A 15 14.72 -7.44 -24.49
CA GLY A 15 14.62 -7.99 -25.84
C GLY A 15 13.56 -7.26 -26.68
N PHE A 16 13.34 -7.71 -27.91
CA PHE A 16 12.37 -7.09 -28.83
C PHE A 16 10.92 -7.46 -28.52
N SER A 17 10.69 -8.46 -27.67
CA SER A 17 9.38 -8.92 -27.23
C SER A 17 9.43 -9.42 -25.78
N VAL A 18 8.24 -9.52 -25.16
CA VAL A 18 8.09 -10.14 -23.84
C VAL A 18 8.51 -11.61 -23.92
N SER A 19 9.52 -11.96 -23.12
CA SER A 19 10.17 -13.27 -23.16
C SER A 19 10.73 -13.64 -21.78
N HIS A 20 11.51 -14.74 -21.70
CA HIS A 20 12.07 -15.22 -20.44
C HIS A 20 12.85 -14.16 -19.62
N PRO A 21 13.70 -13.30 -20.22
CA PRO A 21 14.37 -12.23 -19.48
C PRO A 21 13.40 -11.24 -18.84
N THR A 22 12.25 -10.99 -19.47
CA THR A 22 11.21 -10.13 -18.90
C THR A 22 10.59 -10.78 -17.66
N LEU A 23 10.28 -12.08 -17.73
CA LEU A 23 9.62 -12.82 -16.65
C LEU A 23 10.51 -12.89 -15.40
N GLU A 24 11.80 -13.22 -15.55
CA GLU A 24 12.73 -13.29 -14.43
C GLU A 24 12.87 -11.94 -13.72
N ARG A 25 13.02 -10.85 -14.48
CA ARG A 25 13.14 -9.49 -13.94
C ARG A 25 11.86 -9.06 -13.22
N LEU A 26 10.70 -9.30 -13.82
CA LEU A 26 9.42 -8.96 -13.19
C LEU A 26 9.17 -9.79 -11.94
N PHE A 27 9.60 -11.05 -11.89
CA PHE A 27 9.53 -11.85 -10.66
C PHE A 27 10.42 -11.27 -9.56
N THR A 28 11.68 -10.92 -9.87
CA THR A 28 12.57 -10.28 -8.90
C THR A 28 12.02 -8.93 -8.41
N LEU A 29 11.49 -8.10 -9.31
CA LEU A 29 10.86 -6.84 -8.94
C LEU A 29 9.60 -7.04 -8.12
N HIS A 30 8.73 -7.97 -8.50
CA HIS A 30 7.51 -8.30 -7.77
C HIS A 30 7.82 -8.83 -6.37
N PHE A 31 8.91 -9.58 -6.20
CA PHE A 31 9.35 -10.02 -4.89
C PHE A 31 9.90 -8.86 -4.04
N LEU A 32 10.65 -7.94 -4.64
CA LEU A 32 11.27 -6.81 -3.95
C LEU A 32 10.25 -5.72 -3.55
N LEU A 33 9.32 -5.38 -4.44
CA LEU A 33 8.41 -4.23 -4.28
C LEU A 33 7.55 -4.27 -3.01
N PRO A 34 7.00 -5.42 -2.55
CA PRO A 34 6.29 -5.52 -1.28
C PRO A 34 7.12 -5.05 -0.07
N PHE A 35 8.42 -5.31 -0.05
CA PHE A 35 9.29 -4.85 1.05
C PHE A 35 9.57 -3.35 0.98
N VAL A 36 9.73 -2.82 -0.23
CA VAL A 36 9.83 -1.37 -0.46
C VAL A 36 8.55 -0.67 -0.01
N LEU A 37 7.39 -1.24 -0.37
CA LEU A 37 6.07 -0.76 0.06
C LEU A 37 5.91 -0.81 1.58
N LEU A 38 6.38 -1.87 2.24
CA LEU A 38 6.39 -1.94 3.70
C LEU A 38 7.18 -0.76 4.30
N GLY A 39 8.34 -0.42 3.74
CA GLY A 39 9.10 0.77 4.14
C GLY A 39 8.30 2.07 4.00
N PHE A 40 7.59 2.25 2.89
CA PHE A 40 6.71 3.40 2.69
C PHE A 40 5.52 3.42 3.65
N VAL A 41 4.90 2.27 3.96
CA VAL A 41 3.81 2.16 4.94
C VAL A 41 4.29 2.59 6.32
N MET A 42 5.49 2.15 6.75
CA MET A 42 6.06 2.58 8.03
C MET A 42 6.32 4.09 8.06
N ALA A 43 6.91 4.65 7.00
CA ALA A 43 7.14 6.09 6.90
C ALA A 43 5.82 6.88 6.95
N HIS A 44 4.79 6.40 6.23
CA HIS A 44 3.46 6.99 6.24
C HIS A 44 2.83 6.98 7.64
N ILE A 45 2.90 5.85 8.34
CA ILE A 45 2.37 5.71 9.70
C ILE A 45 3.11 6.64 10.68
N ILE A 46 4.43 6.80 10.54
CA ILE A 46 5.21 7.73 11.38
C ILE A 46 4.72 9.17 11.21
N PHE A 47 4.51 9.62 9.96
CA PHE A 47 4.00 10.98 9.71
C PHE A 47 2.56 11.16 10.21
N LEU A 48 1.73 10.12 10.09
CA LEU A 48 0.38 10.13 10.66
C LEU A 48 0.43 10.29 12.19
N HIS A 49 1.34 9.60 12.88
CA HIS A 49 1.46 9.67 14.34
C HIS A 49 1.94 11.04 14.85
N GLN A 50 2.59 11.85 14.01
CA GLN A 50 3.00 13.20 14.41
C GLN A 50 1.82 14.16 14.58
N HIS A 51 0.76 14.01 13.78
CA HIS A 51 -0.39 14.92 13.78
C HIS A 51 -1.69 14.27 14.27
N GLY A 52 -1.74 12.93 14.28
CA GLY A 52 -2.95 12.16 14.56
C GLY A 52 -3.89 12.07 13.36
N SER A 53 -4.91 11.23 13.50
CA SER A 53 -5.97 11.08 12.50
C SER A 53 -6.95 12.26 12.54
N SER A 54 -7.45 12.70 11.39
CA SER A 54 -8.56 13.65 11.32
C SER A 54 -9.88 13.05 11.78
N ASN A 55 -10.87 13.89 12.07
CA ASN A 55 -12.24 13.47 12.40
C ASN A 55 -13.25 13.96 11.33
N PRO A 56 -14.44 13.35 11.22
CA PRO A 56 -15.42 13.70 10.19
C PRO A 56 -15.91 15.15 10.22
N LEU A 57 -15.86 15.80 11.38
CA LEU A 57 -16.29 17.18 11.56
C LEU A 57 -15.17 18.19 11.26
N GLY A 58 -13.93 17.72 11.11
CA GLY A 58 -12.75 18.58 10.92
C GLY A 58 -12.47 19.52 12.09
N LEU A 59 -13.05 19.25 13.27
CA LEU A 59 -12.88 20.06 14.47
C LEU A 59 -11.57 19.71 15.19
N ASP A 60 -11.25 20.48 16.22
CA ASP A 60 -10.09 20.21 17.07
C ASP A 60 -10.15 18.78 17.63
N LEU A 61 -9.01 18.10 17.58
CA LEU A 61 -8.88 16.68 17.91
C LEU A 61 -8.68 16.46 19.41
N ASP A 62 -8.18 17.45 20.14
CA ASP A 62 -7.77 17.30 21.54
C ASP A 62 -8.94 17.35 22.54
N SER A 63 -10.12 17.82 22.13
CA SER A 63 -11.27 17.97 23.03
C SER A 63 -11.91 16.65 23.48
N ASP A 64 -11.79 15.58 22.68
CA ASP A 64 -12.43 14.28 22.94
C ASP A 64 -11.60 13.10 22.37
N LYS A 65 -10.36 12.95 22.83
CA LYS A 65 -9.52 11.80 22.46
C LYS A 65 -9.85 10.59 23.32
N VAL A 66 -9.98 9.44 22.67
CA VAL A 66 -10.05 8.12 23.30
C VAL A 66 -8.80 7.29 22.97
N TYR A 67 -8.42 6.38 23.86
CA TYR A 67 -7.33 5.44 23.61
C TYR A 67 -7.66 4.49 22.45
N PHE A 68 -6.65 4.09 21.68
CA PHE A 68 -6.82 3.14 20.56
C PHE A 68 -7.36 1.79 21.05
N TYR A 69 -6.76 1.25 22.12
CA TYR A 69 -7.28 0.07 22.80
C TYR A 69 -8.21 0.49 23.95
N PRO A 70 -9.40 -0.12 24.10
CA PRO A 70 -9.93 -1.24 23.31
C PRO A 70 -10.76 -0.81 22.08
N TYR A 71 -11.08 0.47 21.94
CA TYR A 71 -12.13 0.95 21.04
C TYR A 71 -11.85 0.68 19.55
N PHE A 72 -10.78 1.25 19.00
CA PHE A 72 -10.42 1.08 17.60
C PHE A 72 -9.89 -0.32 17.32
N TYR A 73 -9.21 -0.94 18.28
CA TYR A 73 -8.79 -2.35 18.17
C TYR A 73 -9.96 -3.30 17.88
N LEU A 74 -11.05 -3.21 18.65
CA LEU A 74 -12.23 -4.04 18.44
C LEU A 74 -12.97 -3.68 17.15
N LYS A 75 -13.05 -2.38 16.83
CA LYS A 75 -13.66 -1.89 15.58
C LYS A 75 -12.93 -2.45 14.35
N ASP A 76 -11.60 -2.46 14.38
CA ASP A 76 -10.77 -2.95 13.26
C ASP A 76 -10.88 -4.46 13.11
N ILE A 77 -10.93 -5.22 14.21
CA ILE A 77 -11.19 -6.68 14.17
C ILE A 77 -12.55 -6.97 13.52
N LEU A 78 -13.60 -6.27 13.93
CA LEU A 78 -14.93 -6.45 13.34
C LEU A 78 -14.92 -6.13 11.84
N GLY A 79 -14.26 -5.04 11.45
CA GLY A 79 -14.07 -4.67 10.05
C GLY A 79 -13.32 -5.75 9.25
N GLY A 80 -12.24 -6.29 9.82
CA GLY A 80 -11.44 -7.37 9.23
C GLY A 80 -12.26 -8.64 8.98
N PHE A 81 -13.06 -9.07 9.97
CA PHE A 81 -13.98 -10.20 9.78
C PHE A 81 -15.06 -9.91 8.74
N GLY A 82 -15.59 -8.69 8.69
CA GLY A 82 -16.54 -8.27 7.67
C GLY A 82 -15.96 -8.33 6.25
N CYS A 83 -14.73 -7.85 6.05
CA CYS A 83 -14.03 -7.95 4.77
C CYS A 83 -13.76 -9.41 4.37
N LEU A 84 -13.33 -10.25 5.30
CA LEU A 84 -13.11 -11.68 5.04
C LEU A 84 -14.40 -12.40 4.68
N PHE A 85 -15.50 -12.11 5.40
CA PHE A 85 -16.81 -12.67 5.09
C PHE A 85 -17.25 -12.30 3.67
N LEU A 86 -17.13 -11.04 3.28
CA LEU A 86 -17.46 -10.59 1.92
C LEU A 86 -16.58 -11.26 0.86
N PHE A 87 -15.28 -11.43 1.12
CA PHE A 87 -14.36 -12.13 0.22
C PHE A 87 -14.76 -13.60 0.00
N VAL A 88 -15.26 -14.27 1.04
CA VAL A 88 -15.73 -15.67 0.94
C VAL A 88 -17.08 -15.79 0.21
N LEU A 89 -17.90 -14.74 0.24
CA LEU A 89 -19.19 -14.72 -0.48
C LEU A 89 -19.07 -14.45 -1.98
N VAL A 90 -17.92 -13.94 -2.44
CA VAL A 90 -17.60 -13.69 -3.86
C VAL A 90 -16.93 -14.90 -4.47
#